data_AF-A0A0F9S996-F1
#
_entry.id   AF-A0A0F9S996-F1
#
_cell.length_a   1.000
_cell.length_b   1.000
_cell.length_c   1.000
_cell.angle_alpha   90.00
_cell.angle_beta   90.00
_cell.angle_gamma   90.00
#
_symmetry.space_group_name_H-M   'P 1'
#
loop_
_entity.id
_entity.type
_entity.pdbx_description
1 polymer ?
#
loop_
_entity_poly.entity_id
_entity_poly.type
_entity_poly.pdbx_seq_one_letter_code
_entity_poly.pdbx_strand_id
1 'polypeptide(L)'
;MIFKKRQDTTQEDVDDIEITPGGGNSFKDVLMSQLRRVTQLSSVEFRGGYYTTVPTKSGQEKEVYVQDSRESFSNATYALAILLNPKFDKTMRTSFTNFNTKLKRRQKDFIDKSSVSEEVILGESFYGDEADKILLETYRNKKLRLHLSLFVELSKQLFRLNYLELSGDTF
;
A
#
# COMPACT_ATOMS: atom_id res chain seq x y z
N MET A 1 -20.60 -33.53 -7.57
CA MET A 1 -20.19 -32.15 -7.88
C MET A 1 -18.67 -32.09 -7.75
N ILE A 2 -17.94 -32.04 -8.85
CA ILE A 2 -16.48 -32.16 -8.86
C ILE A 2 -15.88 -30.75 -8.72
N PHE A 3 -15.32 -30.44 -7.56
CA PHE A 3 -14.53 -29.23 -7.37
C PHE A 3 -13.20 -29.40 -8.09
N LYS A 4 -13.01 -28.69 -9.21
CA LYS A 4 -11.69 -28.51 -9.81
C LYS A 4 -10.82 -27.75 -8.80
N LYS A 5 -9.77 -28.40 -8.30
CA LYS A 5 -8.65 -27.76 -7.60
C LYS A 5 -8.17 -26.58 -8.46
N ARG A 6 -8.28 -25.35 -7.94
CA ARG A 6 -7.49 -24.23 -8.47
C ARG A 6 -6.03 -24.65 -8.37
N GLN A 7 -5.34 -24.65 -9.49
CA GLN A 7 -3.88 -24.79 -9.48
C GLN A 7 -3.34 -23.63 -8.64
N ASP A 8 -2.55 -23.97 -7.64
CA ASP A 8 -1.69 -23.03 -6.94
C ASP A 8 -0.74 -22.44 -7.99
N THR A 9 -1.05 -21.24 -8.48
CA THR A 9 -0.01 -20.36 -8.96
C THR A 9 0.75 -19.94 -7.71
N THR A 10 1.81 -20.69 -7.39
CA THR A 10 2.94 -20.12 -6.65
C THR A 10 3.29 -18.84 -7.38
N GLN A 11 2.96 -17.72 -6.75
CA GLN A 11 3.36 -16.39 -7.17
C GLN A 11 4.87 -16.37 -6.98
N GLU A 12 5.62 -16.83 -8.00
CA GLU A 12 7.06 -16.64 -8.07
C GLU A 12 7.31 -15.14 -7.91
N ASP A 13 8.26 -14.79 -7.06
CA ASP A 13 8.64 -13.41 -6.76
C ASP A 13 9.07 -12.68 -8.05
N VAL A 14 8.17 -11.91 -8.68
CA VAL A 14 8.46 -11.16 -9.93
C VAL A 14 9.06 -9.77 -9.66
N ASP A 15 9.33 -9.40 -8.41
CA ASP A 15 9.73 -8.03 -8.06
C ASP A 15 11.17 -7.89 -7.52
N ASP A 16 12.04 -8.90 -7.72
CA ASP A 16 13.47 -8.72 -7.43
C ASP A 16 14.11 -7.91 -8.57
N ILE A 17 14.34 -6.62 -8.30
CA ILE A 17 15.24 -5.82 -9.12
C ILE A 17 16.64 -6.40 -8.92
N GLU A 18 17.13 -7.17 -9.89
CA GLU A 18 18.53 -7.55 -9.95
C GLU A 18 19.38 -6.27 -10.09
N ILE A 19 19.97 -5.83 -8.98
CA ILE A 19 20.95 -4.75 -8.98
C ILE A 19 22.21 -5.32 -9.63
N THR A 20 22.32 -5.15 -10.94
CA THR A 20 23.52 -5.55 -11.68
C THR A 20 24.70 -4.70 -11.23
N PRO A 21 25.85 -5.31 -10.86
CA PRO A 21 27.04 -4.55 -10.49
C PRO A 21 27.60 -3.87 -11.75
N GLY A 22 27.32 -2.58 -11.93
CA GLY A 22 27.83 -1.77 -13.03
C GLY A 22 26.78 -0.98 -13.83
N GLY A 23 25.49 -1.27 -13.66
CA GLY A 23 24.38 -0.50 -14.24
C GLY A 23 23.47 0.04 -13.14
N GLY A 24 23.63 1.31 -12.78
CA GLY A 24 22.74 1.93 -11.80
C GLY A 24 21.30 1.98 -12.34
N ASN A 25 20.34 1.44 -11.59
CA ASN A 25 18.92 1.60 -11.92
C ASN A 25 18.61 3.10 -12.07
N SER A 26 18.04 3.49 -13.21
CA SER A 26 17.65 4.87 -13.40
C SER A 26 16.53 5.23 -12.42
N PHE A 27 16.37 6.52 -12.12
CA PHE A 27 15.24 6.99 -11.32
C PHE A 27 13.90 6.51 -11.90
N LYS A 28 13.80 6.41 -13.23
CA LYS A 28 12.60 5.90 -13.91
C LYS A 28 12.37 4.42 -13.57
N ASP A 29 13.41 3.60 -13.51
CA ASP A 29 13.26 2.17 -13.19
C ASP A 29 12.77 1.94 -11.77
N VAL A 30 13.36 2.65 -10.80
CA VAL A 30 12.93 2.62 -9.39
C VAL A 30 11.47 3.06 -9.26
N LEU A 31 11.12 4.14 -9.96
CA LEU A 31 9.76 4.68 -9.96
C LEU A 31 8.75 3.71 -10.57
N MET A 32 9.09 3.09 -11.70
CA MET A 32 8.20 2.14 -12.38
C MET A 32 8.04 0.84 -11.59
N SER A 33 9.08 0.35 -10.93
CA SER A 33 8.98 -0.77 -9.98
C SER A 33 8.01 -0.44 -8.85
N GLN A 34 8.16 0.73 -8.22
CA GLN A 34 7.24 1.13 -7.16
C GLN A 34 5.80 1.31 -7.66
N LEU A 35 5.62 1.85 -8.88
CA LEU A 35 4.30 1.98 -9.49
C LEU A 35 3.65 0.60 -9.71
N ARG A 36 4.39 -0.38 -10.24
CA ARG A 36 3.91 -1.76 -10.42
C ARG A 36 3.45 -2.36 -9.09
N ARG A 37 4.25 -2.20 -8.04
CA ARG A 37 3.89 -2.65 -6.69
C ARG A 37 2.58 -2.03 -6.20
N VAL A 38 2.39 -0.72 -6.35
CA VAL A 38 1.13 -0.05 -5.95
C VAL A 38 -0.04 -0.57 -6.77
N THR A 39 0.14 -0.77 -8.08
CA THR A 39 -0.89 -1.32 -8.97
C THR A 39 -1.28 -2.75 -8.58
N GLN A 40 -0.34 -3.63 -8.29
CA GLN A 40 -0.61 -4.99 -7.80
C GLN A 40 -1.37 -4.96 -6.47
N LEU A 41 -0.98 -4.10 -5.53
CA LEU A 41 -1.69 -3.93 -4.26
C LEU A 41 -3.09 -3.34 -4.43
N SER A 42 -3.35 -2.61 -5.52
CA SER A 42 -4.67 -2.04 -5.81
C SER A 42 -5.65 -3.05 -6.41
N SER A 43 -5.15 -4.19 -6.94
CA SER A 43 -5.98 -5.20 -7.60
C SER A 43 -6.53 -6.28 -6.66
N VAL A 44 -6.17 -6.25 -5.38
CA VAL A 44 -6.64 -7.20 -4.38
C VAL A 44 -7.80 -6.64 -3.55
N GLU A 45 -8.54 -7.51 -2.88
CA GLU A 45 -9.57 -7.09 -1.92
C GLU A 45 -8.92 -6.44 -0.70
N PHE A 46 -9.42 -5.26 -0.33
CA PHE A 46 -8.97 -4.53 0.85
C PHE A 46 -9.57 -5.10 2.13
N ARG A 47 -8.72 -5.75 2.92
CA ARG A 47 -9.03 -6.38 4.20
C ARG A 47 -7.99 -6.08 5.28
N GLY A 48 -8.42 -6.25 6.53
CA GLY A 48 -7.55 -6.28 7.70
C GLY A 48 -6.58 -7.46 7.67
N GLY A 49 -5.47 -7.33 8.42
CA GLY A 49 -4.52 -8.42 8.59
C GLY A 49 -5.02 -9.45 9.60
N TYR A 50 -4.69 -10.72 9.39
CA TYR A 50 -5.15 -11.83 10.22
C TYR A 50 -4.16 -12.99 10.19
N TYR A 51 -4.20 -13.85 11.21
CA TYR A 51 -3.46 -15.11 11.22
C TYR A 51 -4.30 -16.20 10.56
N THR A 52 -3.66 -17.04 9.76
CA THR A 52 -4.25 -18.24 9.16
C THR A 52 -3.25 -19.39 9.23
N THR A 53 -3.73 -20.62 9.18
CA THR A 53 -2.87 -21.80 9.03
C THR A 53 -2.78 -22.22 7.57
N VAL A 54 -1.57 -22.61 7.14
CA VAL A 54 -1.32 -23.18 5.81
C VAL A 54 -0.59 -24.51 5.94
N PRO A 55 -0.91 -25.52 5.10
CA PRO A 55 -0.19 -26.78 5.12
C PRO A 55 1.21 -26.61 4.52
N THR A 56 2.20 -27.21 5.17
CA THR A 56 3.58 -27.28 4.69
C THR A 56 3.78 -28.49 3.76
N LYS A 57 4.87 -28.51 3.00
CA LYS A 57 5.23 -29.64 2.13
C LYS A 57 5.40 -30.97 2.89
N SER A 58 5.71 -30.92 4.18
CA SER A 58 5.81 -32.09 5.06
C SER A 58 4.48 -32.52 5.69
N GLY A 59 3.37 -31.84 5.38
CA GLY A 59 2.04 -32.14 5.92
C GLY A 59 1.76 -31.53 7.30
N GLN A 60 2.70 -30.78 7.88
CA GLN A 60 2.47 -30.02 9.12
C GLN A 60 1.73 -28.72 8.84
N GLU A 61 0.93 -28.23 9.78
CA GLU A 61 0.33 -26.89 9.69
C GLU A 61 1.29 -25.83 10.23
N LYS A 62 1.38 -24.70 9.52
CA LYS A 62 2.13 -23.52 9.96
C LYS A 62 1.19 -22.33 10.02
N GLU A 63 1.23 -21.60 11.14
CA GLU A 63 0.58 -20.31 11.25
C GLU A 63 1.35 -19.25 10.44
N VAL A 64 0.64 -18.50 9.61
CA VAL A 64 1.17 -17.41 8.80
C VAL A 64 0.30 -16.18 8.99
N TYR A 65 0.96 -15.04 9.15
CA TYR A 65 0.29 -13.75 9.19
C TYR A 65 0.03 -13.25 7.78
N VAL A 66 -1.24 -13.01 7.45
CA VAL A 66 -1.65 -12.31 6.24
C VAL A 66 -1.70 -10.82 6.57
N GLN A 67 -0.90 -10.02 5.86
CA GLN A 67 -0.79 -8.59 6.10
C GLN A 67 -2.10 -7.83 5.81
N ASP A 68 -2.31 -6.71 6.52
CA ASP A 68 -3.38 -5.76 6.21
C ASP A 68 -3.10 -5.10 4.85
N SER A 69 -3.82 -5.55 3.83
CA SER A 69 -3.72 -5.06 2.45
C SER A 69 -3.94 -3.54 2.31
N ARG A 70 -4.72 -2.93 3.22
CA ARG A 70 -5.00 -1.49 3.21
C ARG A 70 -3.77 -0.71 3.64
N GLU A 71 -3.13 -1.17 4.71
CA GLU A 71 -1.86 -0.61 5.19
C GLU A 71 -0.75 -0.82 4.15
N SER A 72 -0.65 -2.00 3.55
CA SER A 72 0.31 -2.27 2.48
C SER A 72 0.13 -1.33 1.28
N PHE A 73 -1.11 -1.14 0.81
CA PHE A 73 -1.41 -0.19 -0.26
C PHE A 73 -1.13 1.27 0.15
N SER A 74 -1.54 1.68 1.35
CA SER A 74 -1.29 3.03 1.86
C SER A 74 0.20 3.34 1.92
N ASN A 75 1.00 2.43 2.48
CA ASN A 75 2.45 2.60 2.61
C ASN A 75 3.13 2.65 1.24
N ALA A 76 2.76 1.76 0.32
CA ALA A 76 3.30 1.75 -1.04
C ALA A 76 2.96 3.05 -1.80
N THR A 77 1.73 3.55 -1.66
CA THR A 77 1.30 4.81 -2.27
C THR A 77 2.06 6.00 -1.70
N TYR A 78 2.26 6.04 -0.37
CA TYR A 78 3.02 7.11 0.27
C TYR A 78 4.50 7.08 -0.15
N ALA A 79 5.11 5.90 -0.22
CA ALA A 79 6.47 5.75 -0.73
C ALA A 79 6.61 6.27 -2.17
N LEU A 80 5.66 5.96 -3.04
CA LEU A 80 5.60 6.51 -4.40
C LEU A 80 5.53 8.05 -4.40
N ALA A 81 4.73 8.64 -3.50
CA ALA A 81 4.64 10.09 -3.36
C ALA A 81 5.97 10.71 -2.91
N ILE A 82 6.67 10.10 -1.95
CA ILE A 82 7.97 10.58 -1.48
C ILE A 82 9.01 10.52 -2.60
N LEU A 83 9.05 9.44 -3.38
CA LEU A 83 9.95 9.33 -4.54
C LEU A 83 9.70 10.42 -5.58
N LEU A 84 8.43 10.75 -5.85
CA LEU A 84 8.05 11.78 -6.82
C LEU A 84 8.11 13.22 -6.29
N ASN A 85 8.22 13.41 -4.97
CA ASN A 85 8.14 14.73 -4.34
C ASN A 85 9.08 15.79 -4.96
N PRO A 86 10.36 15.47 -5.29
CA PRO A 86 11.24 16.43 -5.95
C PRO A 86 10.74 16.88 -7.34
N LYS A 87 9.90 16.06 -8.00
CA LYS A 87 9.35 16.28 -9.33
C LYS A 87 7.90 16.80 -9.31
N PHE A 88 7.33 17.09 -8.14
CA PHE A 88 5.97 17.63 -8.06
C PHE A 88 5.86 19.03 -8.64
N ASP A 89 4.88 19.22 -9.51
CA ASP A 89 4.43 20.53 -9.93
C ASP A 89 3.64 21.25 -8.82
N LYS A 90 3.25 22.51 -9.07
CA LYS A 90 2.51 23.33 -8.09
C LYS A 90 1.18 22.68 -7.67
N THR A 91 0.49 22.06 -8.62
CA THR A 91 -0.81 21.40 -8.39
C THR A 91 -0.63 20.21 -7.47
N MET A 92 0.33 19.33 -7.76
CA MET A 92 0.61 18.13 -6.98
C MET A 92 1.16 18.47 -5.59
N ARG A 93 2.01 19.49 -5.45
CA ARG A 93 2.47 19.98 -4.12
C ARG A 93 1.29 20.40 -3.24
N THR A 94 0.31 21.09 -3.84
CA THR A 94 -0.92 21.50 -3.15
C THR A 94 -1.75 20.29 -2.74
N SER A 95 -1.98 19.35 -3.66
CA SER A 95 -2.69 18.09 -3.36
C SER A 95 -2.01 17.29 -2.26
N PHE A 96 -0.68 17.15 -2.29
CA PHE A 96 0.09 16.41 -1.30
C PHE A 96 0.10 17.07 0.08
N THR A 97 0.16 18.41 0.12
CA THR A 97 0.04 19.18 1.37
C THR A 97 -1.33 18.96 2.00
N ASN A 98 -2.40 19.09 1.20
CA ASN A 98 -3.77 18.85 1.65
C ASN A 98 -3.98 17.41 2.13
N PHE A 99 -3.39 16.44 1.44
CA PHE A 99 -3.38 15.04 1.86
C PHE A 99 -2.74 14.87 3.25
N ASN A 100 -1.52 15.40 3.46
CA ASN A 100 -0.82 15.29 4.74
C ASN A 100 -1.59 15.96 5.89
N THR A 101 -2.18 17.13 5.64
CA THR A 101 -3.03 17.81 6.62
C THR A 101 -4.25 16.97 7.00
N LYS A 102 -4.94 16.37 6.01
CA LYS A 102 -6.08 15.48 6.26
C LYS A 102 -5.66 14.21 7.01
N LEU A 103 -4.52 13.63 6.67
CA LEU A 103 -4.00 12.43 7.32
C LEU A 103 -3.66 12.70 8.79
N LYS A 104 -2.91 13.77 9.08
CA LYS A 104 -2.59 14.19 10.46
C LYS A 104 -3.84 14.48 11.28
N ARG A 105 -4.82 15.19 10.71
CA ARG A 105 -6.11 15.42 11.37
C ARG A 105 -6.81 14.11 11.71
N ARG A 106 -6.82 13.13 10.80
CA ARG A 106 -7.46 11.83 11.04
C ARG A 106 -6.73 11.02 12.11
N GLN A 107 -5.41 11.09 12.17
CA GLN A 107 -4.62 10.46 13.22
C GLN A 107 -4.96 11.06 14.58
N LYS A 108 -4.98 12.40 14.66
CA LYS A 108 -5.39 13.12 15.86
C LYS A 108 -6.83 12.80 16.27
N ASP A 109 -7.77 12.84 15.33
CA ASP A 109 -9.19 12.51 15.58
C ASP A 109 -9.37 11.11 16.17
N PHE A 110 -8.50 10.15 15.80
CA PHE A 110 -8.52 8.79 16.34
C PHE A 110 -7.95 8.78 17.77
N ILE A 111 -6.74 9.31 17.96
CA ILE A 111 -6.05 9.36 19.25
C ILE A 111 -6.91 10.08 20.30
N ASP A 112 -7.48 11.23 19.96
CA ASP A 112 -8.32 12.03 20.87
C ASP A 112 -9.62 11.31 21.30
N LYS A 113 -10.05 10.29 20.56
CA LYS A 113 -11.32 9.56 20.80
C LYS A 113 -11.12 8.17 21.38
N SER A 114 -9.95 7.59 21.17
CA SER A 114 -9.64 6.26 21.67
C SER A 114 -9.29 6.30 23.15
N SER A 115 -9.52 5.20 23.86
CA SER A 115 -9.20 5.11 25.30
C SER A 115 -7.71 4.88 25.59
N VAL A 116 -6.94 4.52 24.55
CA VAL A 116 -5.49 4.30 24.58
C VAL A 116 -4.69 5.58 24.84
N SER A 117 -3.60 5.45 25.61
CA SER A 117 -2.68 6.56 25.94
C SER A 117 -1.54 6.71 24.92
N GLU A 118 -1.54 5.87 23.89
CA GLU A 118 -0.50 5.81 22.88
C GLU A 118 -0.52 7.03 21.94
N GLU A 119 0.66 7.61 21.73
CA GLU A 119 0.86 8.68 20.74
C GLU A 119 0.88 8.16 19.28
N VAL A 120 0.88 6.83 19.12
CA VAL A 120 0.94 6.13 17.83
C VAL A 120 -0.18 5.12 17.69
N ILE A 121 -0.71 4.98 16.48
CA ILE A 121 -1.77 4.02 16.17
C ILE A 121 -1.15 2.64 15.95
N LEU A 122 -1.52 1.68 16.79
CA LEU A 122 -0.97 0.33 16.79
C LEU A 122 -1.86 -0.67 16.04
N GLY A 123 -1.43 -1.93 16.04
CA GLY A 123 -2.20 -3.06 15.52
C GLY A 123 -3.47 -3.31 16.34
N GLU A 124 -4.44 -4.01 15.77
CA GLU A 124 -5.73 -4.29 16.44
C GLU A 124 -5.55 -5.04 17.78
N SER A 125 -4.52 -5.88 17.88
CA SER A 125 -4.17 -6.64 19.08
C SER A 125 -3.87 -5.79 20.32
N PHE A 126 -3.62 -4.49 20.16
CA PHE A 126 -3.35 -3.55 21.24
C PHE A 126 -4.62 -2.92 21.82
N TYR A 127 -5.79 -3.15 21.20
CA TYR A 127 -7.06 -2.55 21.61
C TYR A 127 -7.94 -3.61 22.26
N GLY A 128 -8.03 -3.56 23.59
CA GLY A 128 -8.89 -4.46 24.36
C GLY A 128 -10.37 -4.10 24.28
N ASP A 129 -10.69 -2.81 24.18
CA ASP A 129 -12.06 -2.31 24.05
C ASP A 129 -12.57 -2.46 22.61
N GLU A 130 -13.76 -3.04 22.47
CA GLU A 130 -14.43 -3.22 21.18
C GLU A 130 -14.80 -1.87 20.55
N ALA A 131 -15.09 -0.84 21.34
CA ALA A 131 -15.35 0.50 20.83
C ALA A 131 -14.10 1.08 20.12
N ASP A 132 -12.91 0.86 20.70
CA ASP A 132 -11.65 1.31 20.11
C ASP A 132 -11.30 0.54 18.83
N LYS A 133 -11.61 -0.76 18.76
CA LYS A 133 -11.44 -1.53 17.51
C LYS A 133 -12.33 -1.01 16.39
N ILE A 134 -13.59 -0.66 16.68
CA ILE A 134 -14.49 -0.03 15.71
C ILE A 134 -13.96 1.33 15.25
N LEU A 135 -13.41 2.13 16.18
CA LEU A 135 -12.75 3.40 15.85
C LEU A 135 -11.52 3.18 14.95
N LEU A 136 -10.71 2.16 15.23
CA LEU A 136 -9.51 1.82 14.47
C LEU A 136 -9.87 1.41 13.05
N GLU A 137 -10.87 0.54 12.91
CA GLU A 137 -11.36 0.07 11.62
C GLU A 137 -11.95 1.24 10.81
N THR A 138 -12.68 2.14 11.47
CA THR A 138 -13.18 3.39 10.85
C THR A 138 -12.03 4.30 10.39
N TYR A 139 -10.98 4.43 11.21
CA TYR A 139 -9.78 5.19 10.87
C TYR A 139 -9.07 4.60 9.65
N ARG A 140 -8.81 3.28 9.65
CA ARG A 140 -8.14 2.55 8.55
C ARG A 140 -8.89 2.73 7.23
N ASN A 141 -10.22 2.59 7.24
CA ASN A 141 -11.03 2.79 6.04
C ASN A 141 -11.00 4.24 5.53
N LYS A 142 -10.99 5.24 6.44
CA LYS A 142 -10.84 6.66 6.05
C LYS A 142 -9.43 6.94 5.52
N LYS A 143 -8.38 6.37 6.13
CA LYS A 143 -6.99 6.46 5.68
C LYS A 143 -6.83 5.85 4.29
N LEU A 144 -7.39 4.68 4.03
CA LEU A 144 -7.41 4.04 2.71
C LEU A 144 -7.99 4.96 1.65
N ARG A 145 -9.17 5.56 1.89
CA ARG A 145 -9.81 6.49 0.95
C ARG A 145 -8.94 7.71 0.62
N LEU A 146 -8.20 8.22 1.59
CA LEU A 146 -7.23 9.30 1.36
C LEU A 146 -6.08 8.84 0.45
N HIS A 147 -5.56 7.62 0.65
CA HIS A 147 -4.48 7.09 -0.18
C HIS A 147 -4.96 6.74 -1.59
N LEU A 148 -6.17 6.21 -1.77
CA LEU A 148 -6.76 6.02 -3.10
C LEU A 148 -6.84 7.35 -3.86
N SER A 149 -7.28 8.42 -3.18
CA SER A 149 -7.31 9.76 -3.77
C SER A 149 -5.91 10.27 -4.11
N LEU A 150 -4.93 10.05 -3.22
CA LEU A 150 -3.53 10.41 -3.48
C LEU A 150 -2.97 9.65 -4.70
N PHE A 151 -3.26 8.37 -4.82
CA PHE A 151 -2.80 7.55 -5.94
C PHE A 151 -3.33 8.09 -7.28
N VAL A 152 -4.59 8.50 -7.34
CA VAL A 152 -5.15 9.16 -8.53
C VAL A 152 -4.38 10.44 -8.89
N GLU A 153 -4.05 11.27 -7.90
CA GLU A 153 -3.27 12.50 -8.14
C GLU A 153 -1.84 12.21 -8.59
N LEU A 154 -1.19 11.17 -8.03
CA LEU A 154 0.12 10.69 -8.46
C LEU A 154 0.09 10.19 -9.90
N SER A 155 -0.93 9.42 -10.29
CA SER A 155 -1.10 8.94 -11.67
C SER A 155 -1.24 10.10 -12.65
N LYS A 156 -1.99 11.16 -12.30
CA LYS A 156 -2.06 12.39 -13.11
C LYS A 156 -0.70 13.10 -13.21
N GLN A 157 0.07 13.14 -12.12
CA GLN A 157 1.42 13.71 -12.12
C GLN A 157 2.36 12.92 -13.04
N LEU A 158 2.33 11.58 -12.96
CA LEU A 158 3.12 10.69 -13.81
C LEU A 158 2.81 10.88 -15.29
N PHE A 159 1.52 11.05 -15.62
CA PHE A 159 1.08 11.37 -16.97
C PHE A 159 1.65 12.72 -17.44
N ARG A 160 1.55 13.79 -16.61
CA ARG A 160 2.12 15.11 -16.95
C ARG A 160 3.65 15.12 -17.10
N LEU A 161 4.34 14.20 -16.43
CA LEU A 161 5.80 14.01 -16.53
C LEU A 161 6.20 13.12 -17.71
N ASN A 162 5.25 12.63 -18.51
CA ASN A 162 5.48 11.68 -19.60
C ASN A 162 6.20 10.40 -19.17
N TYR A 163 6.07 10.00 -17.91
CA TYR A 163 6.71 8.79 -17.39
C TYR A 163 5.97 7.52 -17.79
N LEU A 164 4.72 7.65 -18.22
CA LEU A 164 3.89 6.57 -18.73
C LEU A 164 3.94 6.43 -20.25
N GLU A 165 4.66 7.30 -20.95
CA GLU A 165 4.90 7.11 -22.38
C GLU A 165 5.82 5.90 -22.55
N LEU A 166 5.28 4.87 -23.19
CA LEU A 166 6.08 3.77 -23.73
C LEU A 166 7.00 4.40 -24.77
N SER A 167 8.32 4.33 -24.54
CA SER A 167 9.28 4.57 -25.61
C SER A 167 8.85 3.74 -26.82
N GLY A 168 8.70 4.39 -27.97
CA GLY A 168 7.95 3.94 -29.15
C GLY A 168 8.46 2.70 -29.86
N ASP A 169 8.69 1.60 -29.14
CA ASP A 169 8.76 0.27 -29.71
C ASP A 169 7.32 -0.21 -29.88
N THR A 170 6.86 -0.11 -31.12
CA THR A 170 5.66 -0.74 -31.64
C THR A 170 5.59 -2.20 -31.17
N PHE A 171 4.49 -2.57 -30.53
CA PHE A 171 4.08 -3.97 -30.31
C PHE A 171 3.80 -4.68 -31.63
#